data_AF-A0A529MT85-F1
#
_entry.id   AF-A0A529MT85-F1
#
_cell.length_a   1.000
_cell.length_b   1.000
_cell.length_c   1.000
_cell.angle_alpha   90.00
_cell.angle_beta   90.00
_cell.angle_gamma   90.00
#
_symmetry.space_group_name_H-M   'P 1'
#
loop_
_entity.id
_entity.type
_entity.pdbx_description
1 polymer ?
#
loop_
_entity_poly.entity_id
_entity_poly.type
_entity_poly.pdbx_seq_one_letter_code
_entity_poly.pdbx_strand_id
1 'polypeptide(L)'
;EVWRAAKSGEVFGPEGLQRVIQRRAPIYDKGQDGHYNLISALHKSVRGSDPDAALYYLARMFDAGEDPLYLGRRLVRMAVEDIGLADPQALVIANAAKDAYDYLGSPEGELAFAEAAVYLATAPKSNAVYT
;
A
#
# COMPACT_ATOMS: atom_id res chain seq x y z
N GLU A 1 9.61 -12.94 12.69
CA GLU A 1 8.20 -12.89 12.23
C GLU A 1 7.16 -12.94 13.34
N VAL A 2 7.39 -13.60 14.49
CA VAL A 2 6.50 -13.51 15.67
C VAL A 2 6.63 -12.16 16.41
N TRP A 3 7.86 -11.63 16.51
CA TRP A 3 8.19 -10.41 17.28
C TRP A 3 7.58 -9.11 16.75
N ARG A 4 7.09 -9.07 15.51
CA ARG A 4 6.41 -7.88 14.95
C ARG A 4 4.94 -7.77 15.33
N ALA A 5 4.33 -8.87 15.77
CA ALA A 5 2.98 -8.86 16.33
C ALA A 5 2.95 -8.39 17.80
N ALA A 6 4.12 -8.16 18.40
CA ALA A 6 4.30 -7.81 19.79
C ALA A 6 4.69 -6.34 19.93
N LYS A 7 4.01 -5.61 20.81
CA LYS A 7 4.48 -4.29 21.25
C LYS A 7 5.68 -4.45 22.18
N SER A 8 6.53 -3.43 22.25
CA SER A 8 7.64 -3.41 23.21
C SER A 8 7.12 -3.58 24.64
N GLY A 9 7.57 -4.63 25.34
CA GLY A 9 7.14 -4.97 26.70
C GLY A 9 5.86 -5.81 26.81
N GLU A 10 5.26 -6.23 25.70
CA GLU A 10 4.07 -7.09 25.73
C GLU A 10 4.42 -8.52 26.13
N VAL A 11 3.72 -9.04 27.15
CA VAL A 11 3.89 -10.42 27.63
C VAL A 11 2.73 -11.27 27.15
N PHE A 12 3.02 -12.27 26.32
CA PHE A 12 2.01 -13.23 25.88
C PHE A 12 1.89 -14.39 26.86
N GLY A 13 0.67 -14.65 27.32
CA GLY A 13 0.32 -15.94 27.92
C GLY A 13 0.27 -17.07 26.88
N PRO A 14 0.14 -18.35 27.29
CA PRO A 14 0.19 -19.51 26.40
C PRO A 14 -0.77 -19.42 25.20
N GLU A 15 -2.02 -19.00 25.45
CA GLU A 15 -3.04 -18.85 24.39
C GLU A 15 -2.72 -17.69 23.43
N GLY A 16 -2.18 -16.58 23.96
CA GLY A 16 -1.78 -15.43 23.15
C GLY A 16 -0.63 -15.79 22.22
N LEU A 17 0.36 -16.50 22.76
CA LEU A 17 1.51 -16.99 22.01
C LEU A 17 1.08 -17.98 20.92
N GLN A 18 0.16 -18.89 21.25
CA GLN A 18 -0.37 -19.85 20.28
C GLN A 18 -1.07 -19.16 19.10
N ARG A 19 -1.88 -18.12 19.35
CA ARG A 19 -2.51 -17.34 18.28
C ARG A 19 -1.51 -16.65 17.36
N VAL A 20 -0.42 -16.09 17.92
CA VAL A 20 0.62 -15.43 17.12
C VAL A 20 1.40 -16.46 16.29
N ILE A 21 1.74 -17.61 16.86
CA ILE A 21 2.48 -18.68 16.16
C ILE A 21 1.62 -19.34 15.08
N GLN A 22 0.32 -19.48 15.31
CA GLN A 22 -0.61 -20.10 14.35
C GLN A 22 -0.97 -19.18 13.17
N ARG A 23 -0.68 -17.88 13.25
CA ARG A 23 -0.79 -17.02 12.07
C ARG A 23 0.20 -17.52 11.03
N ARG A 24 -0.35 -17.95 9.89
CA ARG A 24 0.43 -18.26 8.69
C ARG A 24 1.29 -17.03 8.40
N ALA A 25 2.62 -17.17 8.51
CA ALA A 25 3.53 -16.09 8.17
C ALA A 25 3.12 -15.55 6.79
N PRO A 26 2.91 -14.23 6.63
CA PRO A 26 2.80 -13.67 5.30
C PRO A 26 4.02 -14.16 4.54
N ILE A 27 3.80 -14.92 3.46
CA ILE A 27 4.87 -15.32 2.55
C ILE A 27 5.31 -14.01 1.89
N TYR A 28 6.17 -13.30 2.59
CA TYR A 28 6.76 -12.06 2.19
C TYR A 28 8.24 -12.21 2.49
N ASP A 29 8.92 -12.86 1.56
CA ASP A 29 10.35 -12.79 1.52
C ASP A 29 10.72 -11.36 1.13
N LYS A 30 11.33 -10.62 2.06
CA LYS A 30 11.98 -9.34 1.75
C LYS A 30 13.10 -9.53 0.71
N GLY A 31 13.53 -10.77 0.46
CA GLY A 31 14.26 -11.23 -0.71
C GLY A 31 13.41 -11.18 -1.99
N GLN A 32 13.05 -9.98 -2.40
CA GLN A 32 12.68 -9.58 -3.76
C GLN A 32 11.37 -10.15 -4.35
N ASP A 33 11.15 -11.45 -4.43
CA ASP A 33 10.02 -12.00 -5.22
C ASP A 33 8.64 -11.67 -4.62
N GLY A 34 8.48 -11.76 -3.29
CA GLY A 34 7.22 -11.44 -2.62
C GLY A 34 6.85 -9.95 -2.71
N HIS A 35 7.85 -9.08 -2.54
CA HIS A 35 7.72 -7.63 -2.68
C HIS A 35 7.29 -7.23 -4.10
N TYR A 36 8.01 -7.71 -5.13
CA TYR A 36 7.72 -7.35 -6.52
C TYR A 36 6.34 -7.85 -6.98
N ASN A 37 5.92 -9.01 -6.48
CA ASN A 37 4.60 -9.55 -6.77
C ASN A 37 3.48 -8.67 -6.20
N LEU A 38 3.58 -8.21 -4.95
CA LEU A 38 2.55 -7.37 -4.35
C LEU A 38 2.47 -5.98 -4.97
N ILE A 39 3.62 -5.31 -5.18
CA ILE A 39 3.58 -3.96 -5.77
C ILE A 39 3.11 -3.99 -7.23
N SER A 40 3.48 -5.04 -7.98
CA SER A 40 2.97 -5.21 -9.34
C SER A 40 1.46 -5.46 -9.33
N ALA A 41 0.95 -6.24 -8.38
CA ALA A 41 -0.47 -6.51 -8.26
C ALA A 41 -1.24 -5.23 -7.92
N LEU A 42 -0.79 -4.45 -6.92
CA LEU A 42 -1.35 -3.13 -6.60
C LEU A 42 -1.44 -2.23 -7.83
N HIS A 43 -0.34 -2.10 -8.56
CA HIS A 43 -0.28 -1.23 -9.75
C HIS A 43 -1.20 -1.71 -10.88
N LYS A 44 -1.29 -3.03 -11.10
CA LYS A 44 -2.23 -3.61 -12.07
C LYS A 44 -3.69 -3.43 -11.66
N SER A 45 -4.00 -3.52 -10.37
CA SER A 45 -5.35 -3.27 -9.85
C SER A 45 -5.78 -1.82 -10.07
N VAL A 46 -4.92 -0.85 -9.77
CA VAL A 46 -5.19 0.57 -10.05
C VAL A 46 -5.40 0.80 -11.54
N ARG A 47 -4.50 0.31 -12.41
CA ARG A 47 -4.64 0.39 -13.87
C ARG A 47 -5.93 -0.27 -14.38
N GLY A 48 -6.27 -1.42 -13.82
CA GLY A 48 -7.47 -2.20 -14.13
C GLY A 48 -8.77 -1.62 -13.57
N SER A 49 -8.69 -0.52 -12.83
CA SER A 49 -9.82 0.14 -12.16
C SER A 49 -10.57 -0.76 -11.15
N ASP A 50 -9.79 -1.52 -10.38
CA ASP A 50 -10.27 -2.39 -9.29
C ASP A 50 -9.87 -1.79 -7.93
N PRO A 51 -10.73 -0.95 -7.30
CA PRO A 51 -10.41 -0.29 -6.03
C PRO A 51 -10.33 -1.27 -4.86
N ASP A 52 -11.11 -2.34 -4.86
CA ASP A 52 -11.11 -3.35 -3.81
C ASP A 52 -9.79 -4.13 -3.80
N ALA A 53 -9.33 -4.58 -4.98
CA ALA A 53 -8.04 -5.23 -5.11
C ALA A 53 -6.87 -4.26 -4.81
N ALA A 54 -6.98 -2.99 -5.22
CA ALA A 54 -5.97 -1.98 -4.88
C ALA A 54 -5.82 -1.82 -3.36
N LEU A 55 -6.94 -1.68 -2.62
CA LEU A 55 -6.91 -1.62 -1.17
C LEU A 55 -6.36 -2.91 -0.54
N TYR A 56 -6.76 -4.07 -1.07
CA TYR A 56 -6.26 -5.36 -0.60
C TYR A 56 -4.73 -5.45 -0.71
N TYR A 57 -4.16 -5.14 -1.87
CA TYR A 57 -2.71 -5.22 -2.06
C TYR A 57 -1.96 -4.14 -1.28
N LEU A 58 -2.51 -2.93 -1.18
CA LEU A 58 -1.92 -1.87 -0.35
C LEU A 58 -1.84 -2.28 1.12
N ALA A 59 -2.95 -2.77 1.70
CA ALA A 59 -3.00 -3.26 3.07
C ALA A 59 -2.01 -4.41 3.30
N ARG A 60 -1.92 -5.36 2.35
CA ARG A 60 -0.95 -6.45 2.39
C ARG A 60 0.50 -5.97 2.41
N MET A 61 0.81 -4.88 1.71
CA MET A 61 2.15 -4.29 1.72
C MET A 61 2.46 -3.56 3.03
N PHE A 62 1.49 -2.85 3.61
CA PHE A 62 1.64 -2.28 4.96
C PHE A 62 1.85 -3.38 6.02
N ASP A 63 1.02 -4.42 6.01
CA ASP A 63 1.15 -5.58 6.91
C ASP A 63 2.51 -6.28 6.77
N ALA A 64 3.07 -6.29 5.56
CA ALA A 64 4.40 -6.83 5.28
C ALA A 64 5.56 -5.95 5.82
N GLY A 65 5.27 -4.72 6.25
CA GLY A 65 6.25 -3.74 6.69
C GLY A 65 7.08 -3.21 5.53
N GLU A 66 6.41 -2.88 4.44
CA GLU A 66 6.95 -2.07 3.33
C GLU A 66 7.39 -0.69 3.81
N ASP A 67 8.37 -0.09 3.14
CA ASP A 67 8.67 1.34 3.32
C ASP A 67 7.44 2.18 2.87
N PRO A 68 6.79 2.94 3.75
CA PRO A 68 5.65 3.78 3.35
C PRO A 68 6.02 4.79 2.26
N LEU A 69 7.24 5.32 2.28
CA LEU A 69 7.68 6.25 1.25
C LEU A 69 7.83 5.55 -0.11
N TYR A 70 8.11 4.24 -0.11
CA TYR A 70 8.06 3.43 -1.33
C TYR A 70 6.62 3.34 -1.87
N LEU A 71 5.63 3.07 -1.02
CA LEU A 71 4.22 3.05 -1.42
C LEU A 71 3.77 4.41 -1.97
N GLY A 72 4.10 5.52 -1.29
CA GLY A 72 3.81 6.87 -1.77
C GLY A 72 4.41 7.15 -3.15
N ARG A 73 5.69 6.81 -3.38
CA ARG A 73 6.33 6.92 -4.71
C ARG A 73 5.60 6.13 -5.78
N ARG A 74 5.07 4.95 -5.44
CA ARG A 74 4.34 4.09 -6.37
C ARG A 74 2.96 4.65 -6.72
N LEU A 75 2.24 5.23 -5.75
CA LEU A 75 0.98 5.94 -5.99
C LEU A 75 1.17 7.15 -6.90
N VAL A 76 2.19 7.97 -6.64
CA VAL A 76 2.55 9.10 -7.51
C VAL A 76 2.89 8.64 -8.93
N ARG A 77 3.64 7.55 -9.08
CA ARG A 77 3.93 6.98 -10.40
C ARG A 77 2.64 6.58 -11.12
N MET A 78 1.71 5.88 -10.46
CA MET A 78 0.43 5.48 -11.04
C MET A 78 -0.39 6.69 -11.50
N ALA A 79 -0.41 7.77 -10.70
CA ALA A 79 -1.07 9.02 -11.06
C ALA A 79 -0.56 9.60 -12.39
N VAL A 80 0.75 9.56 -12.62
CA VAL A 80 1.38 10.11 -13.84
C VAL A 80 1.27 9.14 -15.03
N GLU A 81 1.47 7.84 -14.80
CA GLU A 81 1.55 6.81 -15.85
C GLU A 81 0.17 6.34 -16.35
N ASP A 82 -0.77 6.10 -15.43
CA ASP A 82 -2.03 5.39 -15.72
C ASP A 82 -3.25 6.31 -15.78
N ILE A 83 -3.21 7.44 -15.07
CA ILE A 83 -4.28 8.44 -15.07
C ILE A 83 -3.92 9.61 -16.00
N GLY A 84 -2.73 10.20 -15.81
CA GLY A 84 -2.18 11.22 -16.68
C GLY A 84 -3.12 12.42 -16.87
N LEU A 85 -3.29 12.85 -18.12
CA LEU A 85 -4.16 14.00 -18.46
C LEU A 85 -5.65 13.66 -18.48
N ALA A 86 -6.04 12.40 -18.31
CA ALA A 86 -7.47 12.08 -18.17
C ALA A 86 -8.02 12.65 -16.86
N ASP A 87 -7.18 12.75 -15.82
CA ASP A 87 -7.49 13.49 -14.61
C ASP A 87 -6.21 13.99 -13.90
N PRO A 88 -5.78 15.25 -14.18
CA PRO A 88 -4.58 15.81 -13.57
C PRO A 88 -4.62 15.95 -12.03
N GLN A 89 -5.81 15.88 -11.40
CA GLN A 89 -5.91 15.94 -9.93
C GLN A 89 -5.31 14.71 -9.26
N ALA A 90 -5.19 13.59 -9.97
CA ALA A 90 -4.57 12.37 -9.45
C ALA A 90 -3.16 12.61 -8.88
N LEU A 91 -2.34 13.42 -9.55
CA LEU A 91 -0.98 13.73 -9.07
C LEU A 91 -1.01 14.58 -7.79
N VAL A 92 -1.95 15.53 -7.72
CA VAL A 92 -2.10 16.39 -6.54
C VAL A 92 -2.54 15.56 -5.34
N ILE A 93 -3.52 14.68 -5.51
CA ILE A 93 -4.04 13.80 -4.46
C ILE A 93 -2.98 12.82 -3.97
N ALA A 94 -2.23 12.19 -4.89
CA ALA A 94 -1.15 11.28 -4.51
C ALA A 94 -0.04 11.97 -3.69
N ASN A 95 0.32 13.21 -4.03
CA ASN A 95 1.27 13.99 -3.25
C ASN A 95 0.70 14.42 -1.89
N ALA A 96 -0.55 14.89 -1.86
CA ALA A 96 -1.23 15.25 -0.62
C ALA A 96 -1.33 14.06 0.34
N ALA A 97 -1.56 12.85 -0.18
CA ALA A 97 -1.58 11.63 0.61
C ALA A 97 -0.21 11.30 1.23
N LYS A 98 0.88 11.51 0.48
CA LYS A 98 2.25 11.41 1.01
C LYS A 98 2.50 12.44 2.11
N ASP A 99 2.07 13.69 1.93
CA ASP A 99 2.30 14.73 2.92
C ASP A 99 1.46 14.49 4.19
N ALA A 100 0.23 13.98 4.04
CA ALA A 100 -0.59 13.53 5.14
C ALA A 100 0.05 12.35 5.90
N TYR A 101 0.63 11.38 5.18
CA TYR A 101 1.38 10.28 5.78
C TYR A 101 2.58 10.80 6.59
N ASP A 102 3.38 11.70 6.02
CA ASP A 102 4.54 12.28 6.71
C ASP A 102 4.13 13.06 7.97
N TYR A 103 2.97 13.72 7.95
CA TYR A 103 2.45 14.49 9.07
C TYR A 103 1.88 13.59 10.19
N LEU A 104 1.14 12.54 9.84
CA LEU A 104 0.43 11.69 10.80
C LEU A 104 1.23 10.46 11.26
N GLY A 105 2.07 9.90 10.39
CA GLY A 105 2.71 8.61 10.59
C GLY A 105 1.74 7.42 10.58
N SER A 106 2.23 6.21 10.81
CA SER A 106 1.37 5.02 10.95
C SER A 106 0.78 4.91 12.37
N PRO A 107 -0.47 4.44 12.50
CA PRO A 107 -1.36 3.95 11.42
C PRO A 107 -2.22 5.03 10.75
N GLU A 108 -2.39 6.22 11.33
CA GLU A 108 -3.37 7.21 10.88
C GLU A 108 -3.12 7.71 9.44
N GLY A 109 -1.86 7.89 9.07
CA GLY A 109 -1.44 8.30 7.73
C GLY A 109 -1.68 7.24 6.65
N GLU A 110 -1.80 5.97 7.00
CA GLU A 110 -2.08 4.89 6.03
C GLU A 110 -3.43 5.07 5.35
N LEU A 111 -4.38 5.72 6.05
CA LEU A 111 -5.69 6.07 5.51
C LEU A 111 -5.58 7.03 4.33
N ALA A 112 -4.60 7.92 4.32
CA ALA A 112 -4.37 8.85 3.20
C ALA A 112 -3.91 8.09 1.95
N PHE A 113 -3.07 7.06 2.10
CA PHE A 113 -2.69 6.18 0.99
C PHE A 113 -3.86 5.32 0.50
N ALA A 114 -4.72 4.85 1.42
CA ALA A 114 -5.93 4.13 1.06
C ALA A 114 -6.89 5.00 0.24
N GLU A 115 -7.12 6.24 0.67
CA GLU A 115 -7.93 7.22 -0.07
C GLU A 115 -7.36 7.49 -1.46
N ALA A 116 -6.06 7.75 -1.56
CA ALA A 116 -5.39 7.96 -2.85
C ALA A 116 -5.48 6.72 -3.75
N ALA A 117 -5.30 5.50 -3.22
CA ALA A 117 -5.39 4.27 -4.02
C ALA A 117 -6.79 4.09 -4.62
N VAL A 118 -7.85 4.35 -3.85
CA VAL A 118 -9.24 4.30 -4.34
C VAL A 118 -9.50 5.36 -5.39
N TYR A 119 -9.02 6.59 -5.16
CA TYR A 119 -9.12 7.67 -6.13
C TYR A 119 -8.49 7.27 -7.47
N LEU A 120 -7.22 6.83 -7.44
CA LEU A 120 -6.49 6.43 -8.63
C LEU A 120 -7.15 5.24 -9.35
N ALA A 121 -7.66 4.26 -8.59
CA ALA A 121 -8.35 3.11 -9.16
C ALA A 121 -9.66 3.52 -9.87
N THR A 122 -10.38 4.50 -9.34
CA THR A 122 -11.67 4.95 -9.91
C THR A 122 -11.56 6.08 -10.93
N ALA A 123 -10.41 6.76 -11.01
CA ALA A 123 -10.16 7.84 -11.95
C ALA A 123 -10.17 7.39 -13.43
N PRO A 124 -10.54 8.27 -14.37
CA PRO A 124 -10.34 8.06 -15.81
C PRO A 124 -8.87 7.69 -16.13
N LYS A 125 -8.65 6.73 -17.02
CA LYS A 125 -7.31 6.25 -17.37
C LYS A 125 -6.82 6.85 -18.68
N SER A 126 -5.57 7.27 -18.72
CA SER A 126 -4.87 7.65 -19.95
C SER A 126 -3.36 7.54 -19.78
N ASN A 127 -2.73 6.79 -20.67
CA ASN A 127 -1.29 6.68 -20.79
C ASN A 127 -0.73 7.55 -21.93
N ALA A 128 -1.54 8.44 -22.54
CA ALA A 128 -1.19 9.18 -23.76
C ALA A 128 -0.01 10.16 -23.60
N VAL A 129 0.35 10.54 -22.37
CA VAL A 129 1.55 11.36 -22.10
C VAL A 129 2.77 10.48 -21.83
N TYR A 130 2.55 9.24 -21.40
CA TYR A 130 3.61 8.30 -21.07
C TYR A 130 4.15 7.57 -22.30
N THR A 131 3.31 7.32 -23.30
CA THR A 131 3.64 6.65 -24.57
C THR A 131 3.78 7.65 -25.71
#